data_AF-A0A3C0QZM8-F1
#
_entry.id   AF-A0A3C0QZM8-F1
#
_cell.length_a   1.000
_cell.length_b   1.000
_cell.length_c   1.000
_cell.angle_alpha   90.00
_cell.angle_beta   90.00
_cell.angle_gamma   90.00
#
_symmetry.space_group_name_H-M   'P 1'
#
loop_
_entity.id
_entity.type
_entity.pdbx_description
1 polymer ?
#
loop_
_entity_poly.entity_id
_entity_poly.type
_entity_poly.pdbx_seq_one_letter_code
_entity_poly.pdbx_strand_id
1 'polypeptide(L)'
;MQFIDSIKEKARMAGKTIVLPEGTEERTLKAADIILQEGLAKLILLGPKAEIEMMADSFGLKNIKRATIIDPETWERRGFFAEMLTEIRKSKGITYDEAYQLVANP
;
A
#
# COMPACT_ATOMS: atom_id res chain seq x y z
N MET A 1 6.28 -13.03 -28.58
CA MET A 1 5.75 -12.33 -27.38
C MET A 1 6.50 -12.88 -26.18
N GLN A 2 7.23 -12.06 -25.43
CA GLN A 2 7.93 -12.55 -24.23
C GLN A 2 6.90 -12.80 -23.12
N PHE A 3 7.09 -13.84 -22.30
CA PHE A 3 6.14 -14.27 -21.27
C PHE A 3 5.70 -13.13 -20.34
N ILE A 4 6.63 -12.27 -19.94
CA ILE A 4 6.38 -11.13 -19.04
C ILE A 4 5.42 -10.10 -19.66
N ASP A 5 5.54 -9.81 -20.96
CA ASP A 5 4.66 -8.85 -21.63
C ASP A 5 3.20 -9.32 -21.58
N SER A 6 2.98 -10.63 -21.74
CA SER A 6 1.64 -11.23 -21.65
C SER A 6 1.02 -11.09 -20.26
N ILE A 7 1.85 -11.09 -19.21
CA ILE A 7 1.41 -10.90 -17.82
C ILE A 7 1.08 -9.43 -17.58
N LYS A 8 1.95 -8.52 -18.03
CA LYS A 8 1.73 -7.07 -17.89
C LYS A 8 0.43 -6.62 -18.58
N GLU A 9 0.15 -7.16 -19.77
CA GLU A 9 -1.10 -6.85 -20.47
C GLU A 9 -2.34 -7.34 -19.71
N LYS A 10 -2.31 -8.58 -19.20
CA LYS A 10 -3.39 -9.10 -18.36
C LYS A 10 -3.58 -8.28 -17.08
N ALA A 11 -2.50 -7.83 -16.46
CA ALA A 11 -2.56 -6.98 -15.26
C ALA A 11 -3.24 -5.64 -15.56
N ARG A 12 -2.83 -4.98 -16.65
CA ARG A 12 -3.45 -3.73 -17.13
C ARG A 12 -4.94 -3.90 -17.37
N MET A 13 -5.34 -4.97 -18.07
CA MET A 13 -6.76 -5.28 -18.32
C MET A 13 -7.54 -5.56 -17.02
N ALA A 14 -6.91 -6.19 -16.03
CA ALA A 14 -7.56 -6.52 -14.77
C ALA A 14 -7.72 -5.30 -13.83
N GLY A 15 -6.88 -4.28 -13.96
CA GLY A 15 -7.00 -3.00 -13.25
C GLY A 15 -7.09 -3.12 -11.73
N LYS A 16 -6.42 -4.12 -11.15
CA LYS A 16 -6.51 -4.46 -9.72
C LYS A 16 -5.83 -3.40 -8.84
N THR A 17 -6.24 -3.36 -7.58
CA THR A 17 -5.61 -2.54 -6.54
C THR A 17 -4.62 -3.40 -5.74
N ILE A 18 -3.39 -2.91 -5.58
CA ILE A 18 -2.34 -3.55 -4.78
C ILE A 18 -1.96 -2.61 -3.64
N VAL A 19 -1.89 -3.16 -2.43
CA VAL A 19 -1.39 -2.45 -1.24
C VAL A 19 0.09 -2.78 -1.10
N LEU A 20 0.93 -1.75 -0.90
CA LEU A 20 2.36 -1.87 -0.63
C LEU A 20 2.64 -1.33 0.77
N PRO A 21 2.82 -2.22 1.77
CA PRO A 21 3.12 -1.84 3.16
C PRO A 21 4.41 -1.05 3.33
N GLU A 22 5.43 -1.34 2.53
CA GLU A 22 6.77 -0.75 2.64
C GLU A 22 6.87 0.59 1.86
N GLY A 23 5.93 1.51 2.10
CA GLY A 23 5.84 2.77 1.35
C GLY A 23 7.05 3.70 1.46
N THR A 24 7.92 3.48 2.45
CA THR A 24 9.17 4.23 2.67
C THR A 24 10.43 3.46 2.25
N GLU A 25 10.28 2.31 1.58
CA GLU A 25 11.43 1.54 1.08
C GLU A 25 11.74 1.90 -0.39
N GLU A 26 13.03 2.09 -0.70
CA GLU A 26 13.49 2.61 -1.99
C GLU A 26 13.10 1.74 -3.20
N ARG A 27 13.26 0.41 -3.10
CA ARG A 27 12.95 -0.52 -4.20
C ARG A 27 11.44 -0.57 -4.43
N THR A 28 10.66 -0.57 -3.36
CA THR A 28 9.19 -0.52 -3.40
C THR A 28 8.72 0.76 -4.09
N LEU A 29 9.27 1.92 -3.71
CA LEU A 29 8.92 3.19 -4.35
C LEU A 29 9.32 3.23 -5.83
N LYS A 30 10.52 2.76 -6.19
CA LYS A 30 10.93 2.67 -7.60
C LYS A 30 10.03 1.74 -8.41
N ALA A 31 9.65 0.59 -7.86
CA ALA A 31 8.71 -0.33 -8.52
C ALA A 31 7.31 0.29 -8.64
N ALA A 32 6.85 1.00 -7.61
CA ALA A 32 5.57 1.70 -7.62
C ALA A 32 5.52 2.76 -8.74
N ASP A 33 6.59 3.53 -8.93
CA ASP A 33 6.69 4.51 -10.01
C ASP A 33 6.51 3.87 -11.39
N ILE A 34 7.19 2.75 -11.65
CA ILE A 34 7.09 1.98 -12.89
C ILE A 34 5.67 1.43 -13.10
N ILE A 35 5.08 0.82 -12.06
CA ILE A 35 3.72 0.26 -12.12
C ILE A 35 2.69 1.34 -12.47
N LEU A 36 2.82 2.52 -11.86
CA LEU A 36 1.94 3.66 -12.12
C LEU A 36 2.18 4.21 -13.53
N GLN A 37 3.44 4.39 -13.94
CA GLN A 37 3.82 4.84 -15.28
C GLN A 37 3.22 3.92 -16.37
N GLU A 38 3.40 2.60 -16.23
CA GLU A 38 2.92 1.61 -17.20
C GLU A 38 1.41 1.31 -17.07
N GLY A 39 0.76 1.81 -16.01
CA GLY A 39 -0.66 1.61 -15.73
C GLY A 39 -1.03 0.15 -15.41
N LEU A 40 -0.14 -0.59 -14.75
CA LEU A 40 -0.33 -2.03 -14.52
C LEU A 40 -1.31 -2.32 -13.38
N ALA A 41 -1.40 -1.43 -12.39
CA ALA A 41 -2.28 -1.57 -11.23
C ALA A 41 -2.58 -0.20 -10.61
N LYS A 42 -3.63 -0.14 -9.80
CA LYS A 42 -3.86 0.96 -8.84
C LYS A 42 -3.07 0.64 -7.58
N LEU A 43 -2.35 1.62 -7.02
CA LEU A 43 -1.54 1.40 -5.84
C LEU A 43 -2.09 2.14 -4.62
N ILE A 44 -2.02 1.46 -3.48
CA ILE A 44 -2.13 2.05 -2.15
C ILE A 44 -0.76 1.88 -1.49
N LEU A 45 -0.10 2.98 -1.14
CA LEU A 45 1.14 2.98 -0.37
C LEU A 45 0.82 3.24 1.11
N LEU A 46 1.36 2.42 2.00
CA LEU A 46 1.21 2.63 3.44
C LEU A 46 2.43 3.36 4.00
N GLY A 47 2.18 4.38 4.81
CA GLY A 47 3.21 5.13 5.54
C GLY A 47 2.96 6.63 5.62
N PRO A 48 3.84 7.38 6.29
CA PRO A 48 3.70 8.82 6.47
C PRO A 48 3.78 9.55 5.13
N LYS A 49 2.72 10.27 4.77
CA LYS A 49 2.62 10.92 3.45
C LYS A 49 3.81 11.83 3.13
N ALA A 50 4.23 12.65 4.10
CA ALA A 50 5.34 13.58 3.91
C ALA A 50 6.67 12.86 3.64
N GLU A 51 6.91 11.72 4.29
CA GLU A 51 8.12 10.93 4.09
C GLU A 51 8.14 10.26 2.71
N ILE A 52 7.01 9.65 2.33
CA ILE A 52 6.84 9.04 1.00
C ILE A 52 7.05 10.07 -0.12
N GLU A 53 6.46 11.25 0.00
CA GLU A 53 6.61 12.33 -0.98
C GLU A 53 8.07 12.84 -1.04
N MET A 54 8.71 13.04 0.11
CA MET A 54 10.11 13.45 0.19
C MET A 54 11.05 12.42 -0.46
N MET A 55 10.85 11.13 -0.21
CA MET A 55 11.64 10.05 -0.82
C MET A 55 11.38 9.93 -2.32
N ALA A 56 10.13 10.08 -2.75
CA ALA A 56 9.80 10.11 -4.17
C ALA A 56 10.55 11.24 -4.90
N ASP A 57 10.57 12.44 -4.31
CA ASP A 57 11.28 13.58 -4.88
C ASP A 57 12.81 13.36 -4.88
N SER A 58 13.38 12.81 -3.80
CA SER A 58 14.84 12.55 -3.71
C SER A 58 15.31 11.48 -4.71
N PHE A 59 14.46 10.51 -5.04
CA PHE A 59 14.73 9.48 -6.04
C PHE A 59 14.30 9.87 -7.46
N GLY A 60 13.72 11.07 -7.65
CA GLY A 60 13.27 11.57 -8.96
C GLY A 60 12.06 10.85 -9.54
N LEU A 61 11.22 10.26 -8.70
CA LEU A 61 10.03 9.49 -9.07
C LEU A 61 8.86 10.44 -9.36
N LYS A 62 8.26 10.33 -10.55
CA LYS A 62 7.28 11.31 -11.06
C LYS A 62 5.83 10.88 -10.89
N ASN A 63 5.60 9.59 -10.69
CA ASN A 63 4.29 8.97 -10.76
C ASN A 63 3.71 8.66 -9.38
N ILE A 64 4.49 8.71 -8.30
CA ILE A 64 4.05 8.35 -6.93
C ILE A 64 2.79 9.11 -6.50
N LYS A 65 2.64 10.37 -6.91
CA LYS A 65 1.44 11.20 -6.63
C LYS A 65 0.14 10.63 -7.20
N ARG A 66 0.20 9.63 -8.09
CA ARG A 66 -0.97 8.91 -8.64
C ARG A 66 -1.43 7.76 -7.74
N ALA A 67 -0.62 7.33 -6.77
CA ALA A 67 -1.02 6.34 -5.79
C ALA A 67 -1.94 6.96 -4.73
N THR A 68 -2.75 6.13 -4.08
CA THR A 68 -3.39 6.51 -2.82
C THR A 68 -2.37 6.30 -1.71
N ILE A 69 -2.14 7.30 -0.86
CA ILE A 69 -1.24 7.18 0.28
C ILE A 69 -2.09 7.16 1.54
N ILE A 70 -1.92 6.13 2.37
CA ILE A 70 -2.63 5.94 3.63
C ILE A 70 -1.60 5.81 4.74
N ASP A 71 -1.73 6.63 5.78
CA ASP A 71 -0.96 6.48 7.01
C ASP A 71 -1.77 5.61 8.00
N PRO A 72 -1.32 4.38 8.30
CA PRO A 72 -2.06 3.46 9.18
C PRO A 72 -2.26 4.01 10.60
N GLU A 73 -1.39 4.92 11.07
CA GLU A 73 -1.50 5.49 12.40
C GLU A 73 -2.63 6.51 12.51
N THR A 74 -2.81 7.33 11.47
CA THR A 74 -3.68 8.52 11.48
C THR A 74 -4.95 8.35 10.66
N TRP A 75 -5.11 7.24 9.93
CA TRP A 75 -6.27 7.03 9.05
C TRP A 75 -7.58 6.85 9.82
N GLU A 76 -8.63 7.55 9.37
CA GLU A 76 -9.97 7.54 9.96
C GLU A 76 -10.58 6.14 10.13
N ARG A 77 -10.20 5.17 9.26
CA ARG A 77 -10.74 3.81 9.31
C ARG A 77 -9.93 2.85 10.18
N ARG A 78 -8.86 3.31 10.85
CA ARG A 78 -8.06 2.47 11.75
C ARG A 78 -8.92 1.72 12.76
N GLY A 79 -9.87 2.41 13.39
CA GLY A 79 -10.81 1.81 14.35
C GLY A 79 -11.65 0.68 13.74
N PHE A 80 -12.16 0.87 12.53
CA PHE A 80 -12.91 -0.16 11.80
C PHE A 80 -12.06 -1.42 11.53
N PHE A 81 -10.80 -1.25 11.11
CA PHE A 81 -9.91 -2.39 10.91
C PHE A 81 -9.53 -3.09 12.22
N ALA A 82 -9.41 -2.34 13.32
CA ALA A 82 -9.16 -2.91 14.64
C ALA A 82 -10.35 -3.76 15.13
N GLU A 83 -11.59 -3.28 14.96
CA GLU A 83 -12.80 -4.06 15.26
C GLU A 83 -12.84 -5.35 14.43
N MET A 84 -12.60 -5.23 13.13
CA MET A 84 -12.59 -6.37 12.22
C MET A 84 -11.51 -7.39 12.58
N LEU A 85 -10.29 -6.94 12.91
CA LEU A 85 -9.20 -7.81 13.34
C LEU A 85 -9.53 -8.53 14.66
N THR A 86 -10.17 -7.81 15.59
CA THR A 86 -10.62 -8.36 16.87
C THR A 86 -11.61 -9.51 16.65
N GLU A 87 -12.61 -9.30 15.80
CA GLU A 87 -13.63 -10.32 15.54
C GLU A 87 -13.02 -11.54 14.82
N ILE A 88 -12.16 -11.34 13.81
CA ILE A 88 -11.48 -12.42 13.08
C ILE A 88 -10.58 -13.25 14.01
N ARG A 89 -9.94 -12.61 15.00
CA ARG A 89 -8.97 -13.25 15.91
C ARG A 89 -9.52 -13.49 17.31
N LYS A 90 -10.83 -13.39 17.51
CA LYS A 90 -11.50 -13.61 18.80
C LYS A 90 -11.19 -14.97 19.41
N SER A 91 -11.06 -16.01 18.57
CA SER A 91 -10.65 -17.35 18.99
C SER A 91 -9.22 -17.43 19.55
N LYS A 92 -8.37 -16.46 19.23
CA LYS A 92 -7.01 -16.32 19.74
C LYS A 92 -6.93 -15.38 20.95
N GLY A 93 -8.07 -14.91 21.45
CA GLY A 93 -8.17 -14.07 22.65
C GLY A 93 -7.64 -12.64 22.48
N ILE A 94 -7.54 -12.13 21.24
CA ILE A 94 -7.07 -10.76 21.02
C ILE A 94 -8.09 -9.75 21.56
N THR A 95 -7.61 -8.71 22.21
CA THR A 95 -8.43 -7.56 22.64
C THR A 95 -8.48 -6.49 21.55
N TYR A 96 -9.46 -5.58 21.66
CA TYR A 96 -9.55 -4.43 20.76
C TYR A 96 -8.30 -3.55 20.82
N ASP A 97 -7.79 -3.27 22.02
CA ASP A 97 -6.62 -2.40 22.18
C ASP A 97 -5.37 -3.00 21.53
N GLU A 98 -5.14 -4.30 21.68
CA GLU A 98 -4.07 -5.01 20.98
C GLU A 98 -4.26 -4.97 19.46
N ALA A 99 -5.49 -5.21 18.98
CA ALA A 99 -5.80 -5.12 17.56
C ALA A 99 -5.57 -3.69 17.03
N TYR A 100 -5.93 -2.66 17.80
CA TYR A 100 -5.77 -1.26 17.44
C TYR A 100 -4.30 -0.85 17.31
N GLN A 101 -3.42 -1.41 18.13
CA GLN A 101 -1.97 -1.24 17.96
C GLN A 101 -1.44 -2.00 16.73
N LEU A 102 -1.89 -3.25 16.52
CA LEU A 102 -1.42 -4.07 15.40
C LEU A 102 -1.79 -3.49 14.04
N VAL A 103 -2.99 -2.92 13.87
CA VAL A 103 -3.41 -2.37 12.57
C VAL A 103 -2.62 -1.14 12.12
N ALA A 104 -1.87 -0.51 13.04
CA ALA A 104 -0.97 0.59 12.72
C ALA A 104 0.42 0.12 12.29
N ASN A 105 0.73 -1.17 12.41
CA ASN A 105 1.98 -1.76 11.99
C ASN A 105 1.76 -2.57 10.70
N PRO A 106 1.89 -1.94 9.52
CA PRO A 106 1.60 -2.54 8.22
C PRO A 106 2.56 -3.66 7.82
#